data_AF-A0A959MGN5-F1
#
_entry.id   AF-A0A959MGN5-F1
#
_cell.length_a   1.000
_cell.length_b   1.000
_cell.length_c   1.000
_cell.angle_alpha   90.00
_cell.angle_beta   90.00
_cell.angle_gamma   90.00
#
_symmetry.space_group_name_H-M   'P 1'
#
loop_
_entity.id
_entity.type
_entity.pdbx_description
1 polymer ?
#
loop_
_entity_poly.entity_id
_entity_poly.type
_entity_poly.pdbx_seq_one_letter_code
_entity_poly.pdbx_strand_id
1 'polypeptide(L)'
;MKRASVKNSMFTAFGRLSAVVMVLLLFSLLSFRCSREDRADHSEHSDTTAMATPEKIEGGIENLAAGDSAAQSEGTSTEHSAHQSSEPKDSVAKQKQVETQPSDNSVEEKRGVTGEDEACGEITDARIKAGATLFVGKANCFTCHKGNGTGSALGPDLTDNTWIHISGDYSSIIDNIRTGVKLPIEYPTPMPAMGGAKLTDEEVCAVAAYVWSLSR
;
A
#
# COMPACT_ATOMS: atom_id res chain seq x y z
N MET A 1 -7.11 -75.66 -57.21
CA MET A 1 -6.00 -74.88 -56.61
C MET A 1 -6.15 -73.43 -57.06
N LYS A 2 -6.56 -72.51 -56.18
CA LYS A 2 -6.78 -71.08 -56.48
C LYS A 2 -5.69 -70.27 -55.77
N ARG A 3 -4.90 -69.48 -56.51
CA ARG A 3 -3.92 -68.54 -55.94
C ARG A 3 -4.56 -67.16 -55.81
N ALA A 4 -4.34 -66.54 -54.66
CA ALA A 4 -4.91 -65.28 -54.22
C ALA A 4 -4.33 -64.08 -54.98
N SER A 5 -5.18 -63.08 -55.23
CA SER A 5 -4.80 -61.75 -55.70
C SER A 5 -4.95 -60.78 -54.52
N VAL A 6 -3.83 -60.26 -54.03
CA VAL A 6 -3.76 -59.22 -52.99
C VAL A 6 -3.93 -57.86 -53.68
N LYS A 7 -4.97 -57.12 -53.31
CA LYS A 7 -5.17 -55.72 -53.70
C LYS A 7 -4.70 -54.83 -52.54
N ASN A 8 -3.71 -53.97 -52.81
CA ASN A 8 -3.25 -52.93 -51.91
C ASN A 8 -4.39 -51.95 -51.62
N SER A 9 -4.69 -51.77 -50.34
CA SER A 9 -5.60 -50.74 -49.84
C SER A 9 -4.75 -49.62 -49.24
N MET A 10 -4.48 -48.58 -50.02
CA MET A 10 -3.82 -47.36 -49.54
C MET A 10 -4.93 -46.39 -49.12
N PHE A 11 -5.38 -46.55 -47.88
CA PHE A 11 -6.39 -45.71 -47.23
C PHE A 11 -5.85 -44.28 -47.03
N THR A 12 -6.50 -43.34 -47.71
CA THR A 12 -6.88 -42.00 -47.25
C THR A 12 -6.48 -41.62 -45.81
N ALA A 13 -5.50 -40.73 -45.66
CA ALA A 13 -5.16 -40.05 -44.42
C ALA A 13 -5.27 -38.52 -44.58
N PHE A 14 -6.49 -38.01 -44.67
CA PHE A 14 -6.80 -36.60 -44.40
C PHE A 14 -8.00 -36.56 -43.44
N GLY A 15 -7.72 -36.97 -42.21
CA GLY A 15 -8.68 -36.94 -41.11
C GLY A 15 -8.82 -35.52 -40.56
N ARG A 16 -9.98 -34.91 -40.81
CA ARG A 16 -10.71 -33.96 -39.95
C ARG A 16 -9.83 -33.15 -38.97
N LEU A 17 -9.24 -32.06 -39.48
CA LEU A 17 -8.77 -30.99 -38.59
C LEU A 17 -10.01 -30.35 -37.95
N SER A 18 -10.23 -30.65 -36.67
CA SER A 18 -11.36 -30.16 -35.89
C SER A 18 -11.38 -28.63 -35.90
N ALA A 19 -12.58 -28.03 -36.04
CA ALA A 19 -12.77 -26.57 -36.05
C ALA A 19 -12.10 -25.87 -34.85
N VAL A 20 -11.92 -26.58 -33.74
CA VAL A 20 -11.21 -26.12 -32.53
C VAL A 20 -9.73 -25.77 -32.82
N VAL A 21 -9.04 -26.52 -33.67
CA VAL A 21 -7.63 -26.26 -34.01
C VAL A 21 -7.48 -25.02 -34.91
N MET A 22 -8.44 -24.79 -35.81
CA MET A 22 -8.49 -23.57 -36.63
C MET A 22 -8.77 -22.32 -35.78
N VAL A 23 -9.65 -22.40 -34.78
CA VAL A 23 -9.95 -21.28 -33.87
C VAL A 23 -8.74 -20.94 -32.98
N LEU A 24 -8.01 -21.94 -32.48
CA LEU A 24 -6.81 -21.72 -31.67
C LEU A 24 -5.65 -21.11 -32.47
N LEU A 25 -5.49 -21.49 -33.74
CA LEU A 25 -4.49 -20.88 -34.63
C LEU A 25 -4.85 -19.43 -35.00
N LEU A 26 -6.14 -19.12 -35.16
CA LEU A 26 -6.59 -17.74 -35.41
C LEU A 26 -6.43 -16.84 -34.17
N PHE A 27 -6.70 -17.35 -32.96
CA PHE A 27 -6.48 -16.60 -31.71
C PHE A 27 -4.99 -16.28 -31.46
N SER A 28 -4.10 -17.20 -31.85
CA SER A 28 -2.65 -17.01 -31.73
C SER A 28 -2.12 -15.92 -32.69
N LEU A 29 -2.72 -15.77 -33.87
CA LEU A 29 -2.32 -14.74 -34.85
C LEU A 29 -2.87 -13.34 -34.52
N LEU A 30 -3.96 -13.24 -33.76
CA LEU A 30 -4.54 -11.95 -33.37
C LEU A 30 -3.75 -11.28 -32.24
N SER A 31 -3.07 -12.06 -31.39
CA SER A 31 -2.25 -11.56 -30.29
C SER A 31 -0.91 -10.94 -30.74
N PHE A 32 -0.42 -11.28 -31.94
CA PHE A 32 0.88 -10.80 -32.44
C PHE A 32 0.84 -9.40 -33.07
N ARG A 33 -0.36 -8.84 -33.30
CA ARG A 33 -0.53 -7.52 -33.96
C ARG A 33 -0.80 -6.35 -33.02
N CYS A 34 -0.80 -6.55 -31.70
CA CYS A 34 -1.13 -5.49 -30.73
C CYS A 34 0.11 -4.77 -30.13
N SER A 35 1.34 -5.26 -30.36
CA SER A 35 2.55 -4.68 -29.72
C SER A 35 3.30 -3.63 -30.54
N ARG A 36 2.68 -2.94 -31.51
CA ARG A 36 3.41 -1.96 -32.32
C ARG A 36 2.57 -0.74 -32.73
N GLU A 37 2.23 0.09 -31.76
CA GLU A 37 1.89 1.52 -31.81
C GLU A 37 1.65 1.87 -30.33
N ASP A 38 2.33 2.77 -29.63
CA ASP A 38 2.70 4.15 -29.95
C ASP A 38 4.00 4.57 -29.24
N ARG A 39 4.88 5.25 -29.98
CA ARG A 39 5.98 6.06 -29.42
C ARG A 39 6.00 7.40 -30.16
N ALA A 40 5.33 8.40 -29.57
CA ALA A 40 5.49 9.82 -29.87
C ALA A 40 5.72 10.49 -28.50
N ASP A 41 6.95 10.86 -28.15
CA ASP A 41 7.65 12.09 -28.53
C ASP A 41 6.94 13.35 -28.03
N HIS A 42 7.48 13.90 -26.94
CA HIS A 42 7.41 15.33 -26.68
C HIS A 42 8.81 15.80 -26.26
N SER A 43 9.47 16.39 -27.25
CA SER A 43 10.67 17.20 -27.15
C SER A 43 10.38 18.57 -26.51
N GLU A 44 11.46 19.12 -25.95
CA GLU A 44 11.76 20.55 -25.86
C GLU A 44 10.92 21.42 -24.91
N HIS A 45 11.55 21.80 -23.80
CA HIS A 45 11.77 23.22 -23.47
C HIS A 45 13.22 23.39 -22.99
N SER A 46 14.06 23.91 -23.88
CA SER A 46 15.32 24.59 -23.56
C SER A 46 15.12 26.11 -23.62
N ASP A 47 16.05 26.83 -22.99
CA ASP A 47 16.19 28.29 -22.87
C ASP A 47 15.38 28.91 -21.73
N THR A 48 16.01 29.52 -20.72
CA THR A 48 16.94 30.67 -20.80
C THR A 48 17.76 30.75 -19.50
N THR A 49 19.10 30.79 -19.58
CA THR A 49 19.96 31.99 -19.47
C THR A 49 20.03 32.66 -18.09
N ALA A 50 21.20 32.45 -17.46
CA ALA A 50 22.08 33.43 -16.80
C ALA A 50 21.75 34.07 -15.41
N MET A 51 22.72 33.83 -14.52
CA MET A 51 23.48 34.83 -13.74
C MET A 51 22.73 35.66 -12.68
N ALA A 52 22.93 35.28 -11.41
CA ALA A 52 23.07 36.25 -10.32
C ALA A 52 24.11 35.73 -9.30
N THR A 53 25.04 36.61 -8.96
CA THR A 53 26.20 36.47 -8.08
C THR A 53 25.82 36.37 -6.60
N PRO A 54 26.65 35.75 -5.72
CA PRO A 54 26.47 35.86 -4.28
C PRO A 54 27.07 37.17 -3.76
N GLU A 55 26.22 38.09 -3.31
CA GLU A 55 26.67 39.24 -2.51
C GLU A 55 26.65 38.89 -1.01
N LYS A 56 27.81 39.16 -0.43
CA LYS A 56 28.18 39.11 0.97
C LYS A 56 27.37 40.12 1.78
N ILE A 57 26.69 39.69 2.86
CA ILE A 57 26.34 40.59 3.97
C ILE A 57 26.96 40.03 5.25
N GLU A 58 28.08 40.63 5.62
CA GLU A 58 28.56 40.69 7.00
C GLU A 58 27.95 41.91 7.67
N GLY A 59 27.54 41.76 8.93
CA GLY A 59 27.36 42.88 9.87
C GLY A 59 26.02 42.89 10.59
N GLY A 60 26.07 42.93 11.93
CA GLY A 60 24.94 43.36 12.75
C GLY A 60 24.75 42.61 14.07
N ILE A 61 25.73 42.69 14.97
CA ILE A 61 25.57 42.43 16.41
C ILE A 61 25.18 43.73 17.11
N GLU A 62 23.94 43.83 17.59
CA GLU A 62 23.46 44.78 18.60
C GLU A 62 21.95 44.53 18.79
N ASN A 63 21.29 44.57 19.93
CA ASN A 63 21.58 44.55 21.36
C ASN A 63 20.20 44.69 22.05
N LEU A 64 20.03 44.21 23.30
CA LEU A 64 19.06 44.70 24.32
C LEU A 64 17.55 44.41 24.04
N ALA A 65 16.64 44.11 24.98
CA ALA A 65 16.56 44.08 26.43
C ALA A 65 15.37 43.17 26.81
N ALA A 66 15.47 42.33 27.84
CA ALA A 66 14.84 42.52 29.16
C ALA A 66 13.37 42.97 29.14
N GLY A 67 12.50 42.11 29.68
CA GLY A 67 11.08 42.37 29.92
C GLY A 67 10.44 41.29 30.77
N ASP A 68 10.87 41.18 32.02
CA ASP A 68 10.09 40.59 33.11
C ASP A 68 8.78 41.37 33.29
N SER A 69 7.64 40.67 33.40
CA SER A 69 6.63 41.06 34.38
C SER A 69 5.62 39.94 34.65
N ALA A 70 5.63 39.52 35.90
CA ALA A 70 4.62 38.71 36.56
C ALA A 70 3.28 39.45 36.75
N ALA A 71 2.18 38.69 36.82
CA ALA A 71 0.99 38.91 37.65
C ALA A 71 0.04 37.71 37.41
N GLN A 72 -0.05 36.74 38.33
CA GLN A 72 -0.99 36.70 39.46
C GLN A 72 -2.48 36.75 39.06
N SER A 73 -3.19 35.63 39.26
CA SER A 73 -4.47 35.65 39.96
C SER A 73 -4.79 34.27 40.54
N GLU A 74 -4.82 34.22 41.87
CA GLU A 74 -5.40 33.14 42.66
C GLU A 74 -6.93 33.21 42.62
N GLY A 75 -7.60 32.07 42.81
CA GLY A 75 -9.05 31.97 42.70
C GLY A 75 -9.65 30.69 43.29
N THR A 76 -9.46 30.49 44.60
CA THR A 76 -10.45 29.98 45.59
C THR A 76 -11.46 28.89 45.19
N SER A 77 -11.31 27.73 45.85
CA SER A 77 -12.29 26.97 46.65
C SER A 77 -13.78 27.02 46.29
N THR A 78 -14.42 25.85 46.17
CA THR A 78 -15.52 25.42 47.06
C THR A 78 -15.80 23.93 46.88
N GLU A 79 -15.78 23.22 48.00
CA GLU A 79 -16.22 21.84 48.18
C GLU A 79 -17.72 21.67 47.90
N HIS A 80 -18.10 20.54 47.31
CA HIS A 80 -19.39 19.93 47.64
C HIS A 80 -19.26 18.42 47.78
N SER A 81 -19.63 17.98 48.97
CA SER A 81 -19.57 16.61 49.46
C SER A 81 -20.87 15.86 49.14
N ALA A 82 -20.71 14.59 48.80
CA ALA A 82 -21.53 13.43 49.13
C ALA A 82 -23.07 13.44 48.96
N HIS A 83 -23.56 12.54 48.10
CA HIS A 83 -24.60 11.55 48.46
C HIS A 83 -24.59 10.41 47.41
N GLN A 84 -24.28 9.16 47.75
CA GLN A 84 -25.03 8.15 48.51
C GLN A 84 -25.86 7.21 47.60
N SER A 85 -25.40 5.96 47.55
CA SER A 85 -26.14 4.68 47.45
C SER A 85 -27.38 4.57 46.55
N SER A 86 -27.32 3.66 45.55
CA SER A 86 -28.14 2.43 45.49
C SER A 86 -28.27 1.91 44.05
N GLU A 87 -27.77 0.70 43.78
CA GLU A 87 -28.28 -0.20 42.72
C GLU A 87 -29.61 -0.84 43.17
N PRO A 88 -30.29 -1.68 42.37
CA PRO A 88 -30.41 -1.81 40.91
C PRO A 88 -31.90 -1.73 40.48
N LYS A 89 -32.23 -1.89 39.18
CA LYS A 89 -33.31 -2.79 38.66
C LYS A 89 -33.42 -2.70 37.14
N ASP A 90 -33.25 -3.87 36.52
CA ASP A 90 -34.02 -4.43 35.42
C ASP A 90 -34.21 -3.60 34.14
N SER A 91 -33.49 -3.99 33.10
CA SER A 91 -33.95 -3.85 31.71
C SER A 91 -33.39 -4.99 30.87
N VAL A 92 -34.09 -6.12 30.94
CA VAL A 92 -34.02 -7.20 29.95
C VAL A 92 -34.54 -6.64 28.62
N ALA A 93 -33.64 -6.33 27.70
CA ALA A 93 -33.95 -5.99 26.32
C ALA A 93 -33.22 -6.95 25.37
N LYS A 94 -33.90 -8.07 25.13
CA LYS A 94 -34.14 -8.65 23.81
C LYS A 94 -32.93 -8.71 22.86
N GLN A 95 -32.13 -9.77 23.03
CA GLN A 95 -31.29 -10.30 21.97
C GLN A 95 -32.18 -10.66 20.77
N LYS A 96 -32.11 -9.85 19.73
CA LYS A 96 -32.58 -10.22 18.40
C LYS A 96 -31.44 -10.95 17.71
N GLN A 97 -31.70 -12.23 17.46
CA GLN A 97 -30.90 -13.14 16.66
C GLN A 97 -30.45 -12.45 15.37
N VAL A 98 -29.14 -12.33 15.18
CA VAL A 98 -28.57 -12.27 13.84
C VAL A 98 -28.23 -13.70 13.50
N GLU A 99 -29.11 -14.25 12.68
CA GLU A 99 -29.01 -15.50 11.96
C GLU A 99 -27.57 -15.73 11.46
N THR A 100 -26.85 -16.63 12.12
CA THR A 100 -25.68 -17.28 11.55
C THR A 100 -26.19 -18.25 10.50
N GLN A 101 -26.05 -17.92 9.22
CA GLN A 101 -26.16 -18.87 8.13
C GLN A 101 -24.76 -19.29 7.65
N PRO A 102 -24.61 -20.55 7.23
CA PRO A 102 -23.37 -21.30 7.29
C PRO A 102 -22.58 -21.15 5.98
N SER A 103 -21.32 -20.72 6.06
CA SER A 103 -20.38 -20.94 4.96
C SER A 103 -19.60 -22.22 5.26
N ASP A 104 -20.26 -23.33 4.97
CA ASP A 104 -19.57 -24.57 4.64
C ASP A 104 -18.85 -24.30 3.32
N ASN A 105 -17.54 -24.06 3.39
CA ASN A 105 -16.63 -24.29 2.29
C ASN A 105 -15.28 -24.64 2.91
N SER A 106 -15.11 -25.95 3.05
CA SER A 106 -13.82 -26.60 3.11
C SER A 106 -12.98 -26.16 1.92
N VAL A 107 -12.17 -25.13 2.12
CA VAL A 107 -10.87 -25.00 1.43
C VAL A 107 -9.84 -24.98 2.54
N GLU A 108 -9.52 -26.17 3.00
CA GLU A 108 -8.26 -26.43 3.67
C GLU A 108 -7.13 -26.29 2.62
N GLU A 109 -6.05 -25.63 3.04
CA GLU A 109 -4.69 -25.77 2.51
C GLU A 109 -4.31 -25.07 1.18
N LYS A 110 -4.07 -23.76 1.26
CA LYS A 110 -2.72 -23.21 1.00
C LYS A 110 -2.60 -21.81 1.60
N ARG A 111 -2.27 -21.73 2.89
CA ARG A 111 -1.76 -20.49 3.48
C ARG A 111 -0.31 -20.32 3.03
N GLY A 112 -0.16 -20.03 1.73
CA GLY A 112 1.08 -19.68 1.09
C GLY A 112 1.30 -18.19 1.28
N VAL A 113 2.49 -17.85 1.75
CA VAL A 113 3.06 -16.51 1.75
C VAL A 113 3.23 -16.07 0.30
N THR A 114 2.15 -15.61 -0.32
CA THR A 114 2.17 -14.91 -1.60
C THR A 114 1.56 -13.56 -1.32
N GLY A 115 2.35 -12.50 -1.50
CA GLY A 115 1.93 -11.13 -1.27
C GLY A 115 0.88 -10.74 -2.30
N GLU A 116 -0.37 -11.10 -2.03
CA GLU A 116 -1.52 -10.75 -2.85
C GLU A 116 -2.62 -10.23 -1.93
N ASP A 117 -3.21 -9.12 -2.34
CA ASP A 117 -4.34 -8.48 -1.67
C ASP A 117 -5.46 -8.34 -2.72
N GLU A 118 -6.73 -8.46 -2.32
CA GLU A 118 -7.84 -8.40 -3.28
C GLU A 118 -7.91 -7.04 -3.99
N ALA A 119 -7.62 -5.94 -3.29
CA ALA A 119 -7.69 -4.60 -3.85
C ALA A 119 -6.43 -4.24 -4.64
N CYS A 120 -5.26 -4.68 -4.15
CA CYS A 120 -3.98 -4.33 -4.77
C CYS A 120 -3.45 -5.38 -5.75
N GLY A 121 -3.89 -6.64 -5.71
CA GLY A 121 -3.33 -7.75 -6.47
C GLY A 121 -1.91 -8.14 -6.04
N GLU A 122 -1.21 -8.89 -6.88
CA GLU A 122 0.13 -9.47 -6.60
C GLU A 122 1.25 -8.43 -6.45
N ILE A 123 2.12 -8.62 -5.46
CA ILE A 123 3.38 -7.90 -5.31
C ILE A 123 4.35 -8.32 -6.43
N THR A 124 4.63 -7.39 -7.35
CA THR A 124 5.60 -7.57 -8.43
C THR A 124 6.83 -6.68 -8.23
N ASP A 125 7.97 -7.05 -8.79
CA ASP A 125 9.19 -6.22 -8.77
C ASP A 125 8.96 -4.82 -9.33
N ALA A 126 8.14 -4.70 -10.37
CA ALA A 126 7.77 -3.42 -10.95
C ALA A 126 7.02 -2.54 -9.94
N ARG A 127 6.11 -3.15 -9.17
CA ARG A 127 5.37 -2.46 -8.12
C ARG A 127 6.27 -2.05 -6.95
N ILE A 128 7.16 -2.93 -6.51
CA ILE A 128 8.14 -2.64 -5.47
C ILE A 128 9.01 -1.45 -5.88
N LYS A 129 9.51 -1.43 -7.13
CA LYS A 129 10.33 -0.33 -7.66
C LYS A 129 9.57 0.99 -7.73
N ALA A 130 8.30 0.96 -8.14
CA ALA A 130 7.44 2.13 -8.13
C ALA A 130 7.22 2.65 -6.69
N GLY A 131 6.96 1.72 -5.76
CA GLY A 131 6.82 2.01 -4.33
C GLY A 131 8.04 2.66 -3.72
N ALA A 132 9.24 2.17 -4.01
CA ALA A 132 10.50 2.74 -3.55
C ALA A 132 10.64 4.21 -3.99
N THR A 133 10.27 4.52 -5.22
CA THR A 133 10.31 5.88 -5.77
C THR A 133 9.31 6.80 -5.05
N LEU A 134 8.10 6.30 -4.80
CA LEU A 134 7.07 7.05 -4.07
C LEU A 134 7.45 7.28 -2.61
N PHE A 135 8.04 6.29 -1.96
CA PHE A 135 8.43 6.28 -0.56
C PHE A 135 9.43 7.40 -0.23
N VAL A 136 10.42 7.63 -1.10
CA VAL A 136 11.40 8.73 -0.98
C VAL A 136 10.96 10.04 -1.64
N GLY A 137 9.77 10.05 -2.24
CA GLY A 137 9.25 11.18 -3.01
C GLY A 137 7.86 11.58 -2.52
N LYS A 138 6.85 11.42 -3.40
CA LYS A 138 5.49 11.92 -3.21
C LYS A 138 4.85 11.51 -1.88
N ALA A 139 5.09 10.28 -1.41
CA ALA A 139 4.47 9.76 -0.19
C ALA A 139 5.11 10.29 1.10
N ASN A 140 6.27 10.95 1.02
CA ASN A 140 7.02 11.53 2.14
C ASN A 140 7.35 10.54 3.29
N CYS A 141 7.26 9.23 3.06
CA CYS A 141 7.49 8.22 4.09
C CYS A 141 8.92 8.29 4.65
N PHE A 142 9.89 8.60 3.80
CA PHE A 142 11.30 8.74 4.17
C PHE A 142 11.57 9.81 5.24
N THR A 143 10.68 10.79 5.42
CA THR A 143 10.86 11.87 6.38
C THR A 143 10.86 11.36 7.83
N CYS A 144 10.07 10.33 8.12
CA CYS A 144 10.00 9.68 9.43
C CYS A 144 10.70 8.32 9.44
N HIS A 145 10.62 7.54 8.36
CA HIS A 145 11.15 6.18 8.30
C HIS A 145 12.54 6.05 7.66
N LYS A 146 13.18 7.18 7.29
CA LYS A 146 14.42 7.28 6.49
C LYS A 146 14.28 6.67 5.10
N GLY A 147 15.19 7.02 4.19
CA GLY A 147 15.07 6.65 2.77
C GLY A 147 15.06 5.15 2.47
N ASN A 148 15.66 4.34 3.34
CA ASN A 148 15.71 2.88 3.23
C ASN A 148 14.79 2.16 4.24
N GLY A 149 13.92 2.90 4.94
CA GLY A 149 12.96 2.33 5.89
C GLY A 149 13.55 1.97 7.26
N THR A 150 14.82 2.26 7.56
CA THR A 150 15.43 1.87 8.86
C THR A 150 14.94 2.66 10.08
N GLY A 151 13.89 3.47 9.93
CA GLY A 151 13.32 4.23 11.04
C GLY A 151 14.16 5.40 11.54
N SER A 152 13.55 6.23 12.38
CA SER A 152 14.19 7.35 13.06
C SER A 152 13.54 7.58 14.43
N ALA A 153 13.94 8.64 15.15
CA ALA A 153 13.25 9.04 16.37
C ALA A 153 11.76 9.41 16.14
N LEU A 154 11.35 9.64 14.89
CA LEU A 154 9.97 10.01 14.53
C LEU A 154 9.10 8.81 14.12
N GLY A 155 9.69 7.66 13.78
CA GLY A 155 8.92 6.50 13.31
C GLY A 155 9.76 5.20 13.26
N PRO A 156 9.10 4.04 13.31
CA PRO A 156 9.75 2.75 13.46
C PRO A 156 10.62 2.34 12.27
N ASP A 157 11.52 1.40 12.54
CA ASP A 157 12.23 0.64 11.52
C ASP A 157 11.24 -0.31 10.84
N LEU A 158 11.09 -0.16 9.53
CA LEU A 158 10.22 -0.97 8.67
C LEU A 158 10.96 -2.17 8.05
N THR A 159 12.27 -2.24 8.26
CA THR A 159 13.12 -3.37 7.83
C THR A 159 13.18 -4.46 8.90
N ASP A 160 12.90 -4.11 10.15
CA ASP A 160 12.72 -5.10 11.20
C ASP A 160 11.36 -5.81 11.05
N ASN A 161 11.31 -7.09 11.41
CA ASN A 161 10.09 -7.88 11.30
C ASN A 161 9.15 -7.67 12.50
N THR A 162 9.24 -6.52 13.18
CA THR A 162 8.52 -6.22 14.42
C THR A 162 7.45 -5.16 14.19
N TRP A 163 6.20 -5.60 14.11
CA TRP A 163 5.07 -4.72 13.84
C TRP A 163 4.30 -4.42 15.14
N ILE A 164 4.28 -3.15 15.55
CA ILE A 164 3.69 -2.70 16.83
C ILE A 164 2.19 -2.40 16.69
N HIS A 165 1.76 -1.94 15.51
CA HIS A 165 0.39 -1.50 15.25
C HIS A 165 -0.44 -2.49 14.43
N ILE A 166 0.23 -3.37 13.67
CA ILE A 166 -0.37 -4.25 12.68
C ILE A 166 0.34 -5.60 12.68
N SER A 167 -0.14 -6.55 11.87
CA SER A 167 0.44 -7.88 11.71
C SER A 167 1.62 -7.94 10.75
N GLY A 168 1.81 -6.94 9.88
CA GLY A 168 2.90 -6.89 8.91
C GLY A 168 2.67 -7.71 7.63
N ASP A 169 1.46 -8.26 7.47
CA ASP A 169 1.02 -8.78 6.17
C ASP A 169 0.67 -7.64 5.20
N TYR A 170 0.64 -7.95 3.91
CA TYR A 170 0.52 -6.95 2.86
C TYR A 170 -0.78 -6.12 2.97
N SER A 171 -1.92 -6.75 3.25
CA SER A 171 -3.20 -6.04 3.41
C SER A 171 -3.20 -5.14 4.65
N SER A 172 -2.63 -5.61 5.77
CA SER A 172 -2.50 -4.79 6.97
C SER A 172 -1.62 -3.55 6.75
N ILE A 173 -0.57 -3.65 5.93
CA ILE A 173 0.28 -2.53 5.55
C ILE A 173 -0.49 -1.53 4.68
N ILE A 174 -1.26 -2.01 3.70
CA ILE A 174 -2.11 -1.17 2.83
C ILE A 174 -3.08 -0.35 3.68
N ASP A 175 -3.82 -1.00 4.57
CA ASP A 175 -4.82 -0.35 5.41
C ASP A 175 -4.20 0.65 6.38
N ASN A 176 -3.05 0.30 6.96
CA ASN A 176 -2.31 1.20 7.84
C ASN A 176 -1.81 2.44 7.10
N ILE A 177 -1.31 2.29 5.87
CA ILE A 177 -0.93 3.43 5.03
C ILE A 177 -2.14 4.29 4.69
N ARG A 178 -3.29 3.70 4.35
CA ARG A 178 -4.52 4.46 4.01
C ARG A 178 -5.03 5.28 5.17
N THR A 179 -5.01 4.72 6.38
CA THR A 179 -5.68 5.30 7.54
C THR A 179 -4.74 6.10 8.44
N GLY A 180 -3.44 5.76 8.43
CA GLY A 180 -2.47 6.33 9.35
C GLY A 180 -2.62 5.79 10.77
N VAL A 181 -1.69 6.20 11.64
CA VAL A 181 -1.70 5.92 13.08
C VAL A 181 -1.81 7.24 13.84
N LYS A 182 -2.99 7.50 14.40
CA LYS A 182 -3.26 8.75 15.14
C LYS A 182 -2.59 8.80 16.52
N LEU A 183 -2.45 7.64 17.17
CA LEU A 183 -1.89 7.50 18.51
C LEU A 183 -0.82 6.40 18.50
N PRO A 184 0.46 6.75 18.28
CA PRO A 184 1.55 5.78 18.30
C PRO A 184 1.84 5.32 19.74
N ILE A 185 2.34 4.09 19.89
CA ILE A 185 2.66 3.50 21.22
C ILE A 185 4.09 3.89 21.66
N GLU A 186 5.05 3.87 20.74
CA GLU A 186 6.48 4.05 21.05
C GLU A 186 7.09 5.32 20.45
N TYR A 187 6.36 6.02 19.57
CA TYR A 187 6.86 7.17 18.82
C TYR A 187 6.05 8.42 19.15
N PRO A 188 6.67 9.62 19.18
CA PRO A 188 5.98 10.86 19.54
C PRO A 188 5.13 11.42 18.40
N THR A 189 5.33 10.94 17.16
CA THR A 189 4.73 11.54 15.96
C THR A 189 3.65 10.62 15.39
N PRO A 190 2.41 11.11 15.19
CA PRO A 190 1.38 10.34 14.51
C PRO A 190 1.79 10.09 13.05
N MET A 191 1.49 8.89 12.53
CA MET A 191 1.63 8.60 11.11
C MET A 191 0.38 9.12 10.39
N PRO A 192 0.45 10.16 9.56
CA PRO A 192 -0.73 10.66 8.86
C PRO A 192 -1.18 9.65 7.80
N ALA A 193 -2.48 9.66 7.50
CA ALA A 193 -3.02 8.93 6.36
C ALA A 193 -2.23 9.24 5.08
N MET A 194 -1.80 8.20 4.38
CA MET A 194 -1.01 8.25 3.14
C MET A 194 0.28 9.09 3.27
N GLY A 195 0.88 9.14 4.47
CA GLY A 195 2.07 9.97 4.74
C GLY A 195 1.81 11.49 4.67
N GLY A 196 0.54 11.89 4.73
CA GLY A 196 0.11 13.28 4.58
C GLY A 196 0.05 13.74 3.12
N ALA A 197 0.27 12.83 2.16
CA ALA A 197 0.19 13.10 0.74
C ALA A 197 -1.18 12.68 0.17
N LYS A 198 -1.47 13.17 -1.05
CA LYS A 198 -2.61 12.69 -1.84
C LYS A 198 -2.13 11.58 -2.77
N LEU A 199 -2.25 10.33 -2.33
CA LEU A 199 -1.90 9.15 -3.12
C LEU A 199 -3.14 8.58 -3.81
N THR A 200 -2.98 8.03 -5.01
CA THR A 200 -3.99 7.16 -5.63
C THR A 200 -3.95 5.78 -4.99
N ASP A 201 -4.97 4.96 -5.21
CA ASP A 201 -4.99 3.59 -4.70
C ASP A 201 -3.81 2.77 -5.24
N GLU A 202 -3.48 2.89 -6.53
CA GLU A 202 -2.30 2.22 -7.11
C GLU A 202 -0.99 2.68 -6.47
N GLU A 203 -0.86 3.96 -6.13
CA GLU A 203 0.33 4.48 -5.45
C GLU A 203 0.42 3.95 -4.02
N VAL A 204 -0.70 3.83 -3.31
CA VAL A 204 -0.74 3.19 -1.99
C VAL A 204 -0.33 1.73 -2.09
N CYS A 205 -0.88 0.97 -3.04
CA CYS A 205 -0.49 -0.40 -3.30
C CYS A 205 1.00 -0.52 -3.62
N ALA A 206 1.55 0.41 -4.41
CA ALA A 206 2.96 0.44 -4.74
C ALA A 206 3.84 0.68 -3.50
N VAL A 207 3.54 1.70 -2.70
CA VAL A 207 4.29 1.99 -1.46
C VAL A 207 4.18 0.83 -0.48
N ALA A 208 2.98 0.26 -0.32
CA ALA A 208 2.77 -0.90 0.55
C ALA A 208 3.61 -2.11 0.12
N ALA A 209 3.71 -2.36 -1.19
CA ALA A 209 4.51 -3.47 -1.72
C ALA A 209 6.00 -3.26 -1.44
N TYR A 210 6.48 -2.03 -1.57
CA TYR A 210 7.85 -1.69 -1.19
C TYR A 210 8.08 -1.89 0.31
N VAL A 211 7.21 -1.36 1.18
CA VAL A 211 7.32 -1.52 2.63
C VAL A 211 7.30 -3.00 3.02
N TRP A 212 6.40 -3.79 2.44
CA TRP A 212 6.36 -5.24 2.66
C TRP A 212 7.66 -5.93 2.24
N SER A 213 8.31 -5.48 1.16
CA SER A 213 9.57 -6.06 0.69
C SER A 213 10.77 -5.73 1.59
N LEU A 214 10.70 -4.69 2.43
CA LEU A 214 11.80 -4.30 3.31
C LEU A 214 12.05 -5.27 4.46
N SER A 215 11.02 -6.01 4.86
CA SER A 215 11.09 -6.94 6.00
C SER A 215 11.28 -8.41 5.56
N ARG A 216 11.64 -8.67 4.30
CA ARG A 216 11.74 -10.02 3.71
C ARG A 216 13.16 -10.42 3.35
#